data_AF-A0A1J3ZZN6-F1
#
_entry.id   AF-A0A1J3ZZN6-F1
#
_cell.length_a   1.000
_cell.length_b   1.000
_cell.length_c   1.000
_cell.angle_alpha   90.00
_cell.angle_beta   90.00
_cell.angle_gamma   90.00
#
_symmetry.space_group_name_H-M   'P 1'
#
loop_
_entity.id
_entity.type
_entity.pdbx_description
1 polymer ?
#
loop_
_entity_poly.entity_id
_entity_poly.type
_entity_poly.pdbx_seq_one_letter_code
_entity_poly.pdbx_strand_id
1 'polypeptide(L)'
;MNKNKFTEKVQKQLWFLNRKEKDQLKQKLNALDENQNVDFNKPINFSNQYLKDFVFKEKTTSSGKIFMLLIGIVLAYAVLLGLFLLGLITSLAAVHYFINPKVALSSIVVVLIIVVAIIIMILSLYLIKIATALFTKKLLELKFNRS
;
A
#
# COMPACT_ATOMS: atom_id res chain seq x y z
N MET A 1 -24.15 14.50 6.11
CA MET A 1 -23.00 13.98 6.90
C MET A 1 -22.13 15.16 7.32
N ASN A 2 -21.55 15.20 8.52
CA ASN A 2 -20.70 16.33 8.94
C ASN A 2 -19.38 16.36 8.13
N LYS A 3 -18.86 17.57 7.81
CA LYS A 3 -17.62 17.81 7.03
C LYS A 3 -16.43 17.00 7.54
N ASN A 4 -16.29 16.84 8.85
CA ASN A 4 -15.22 16.02 9.44
C ASN A 4 -15.34 14.53 9.06
N LYS A 5 -16.55 13.95 9.20
CA LYS A 5 -16.80 12.55 8.80
C LYS A 5 -16.66 12.34 7.28
N PHE A 6 -17.00 13.35 6.48
CA PHE A 6 -16.76 13.34 5.03
C PHE A 6 -15.27 13.32 4.70
N THR A 7 -14.51 14.23 5.30
CA THR A 7 -13.06 14.36 5.12
C THR A 7 -12.33 13.07 5.50
N GLU A 8 -12.68 12.46 6.63
CA GLU A 8 -12.11 11.18 7.05
C GLU A 8 -12.40 10.05 6.04
N LYS A 9 -13.63 9.97 5.53
CA LYS A 9 -13.98 8.95 4.52
C LYS A 9 -13.22 9.16 3.21
N VAL A 10 -13.10 10.39 2.73
CA VAL A 10 -12.33 10.71 1.51
C VAL A 10 -10.85 10.39 1.70
N GLN A 11 -10.25 10.80 2.82
CA GLN A 11 -8.86 10.48 3.13
C GLN A 11 -8.62 8.98 3.26
N LYS A 12 -9.56 8.24 3.85
CA LYS A 12 -9.50 6.78 3.96
C LYS A 12 -9.61 6.11 2.59
N GLN A 13 -10.44 6.59 1.69
CA GLN A 13 -10.53 6.05 0.33
C GLN A 13 -9.26 6.33 -0.48
N LEU A 14 -8.69 7.52 -0.32
CA LEU A 14 -7.51 7.98 -1.06
C LEU A 14 -6.19 7.72 -0.31
N TRP A 15 -6.16 6.72 0.58
CA TRP A 15 -5.00 6.38 1.42
C TRP A 15 -3.75 6.03 0.61
N PHE A 16 -3.91 5.55 -0.63
CA PHE A 16 -2.85 5.12 -1.54
C PHE A 16 -2.17 6.28 -2.29
N LEU A 17 -2.67 7.52 -2.15
CA LEU A 17 -2.05 8.69 -2.77
C LEU A 17 -0.63 8.95 -2.23
N ASN A 18 0.23 9.51 -3.07
CA ASN A 18 1.58 9.91 -2.69
C ASN A 18 1.54 11.14 -1.74
N ARG A 19 2.65 11.45 -1.06
CA ARG A 19 2.73 12.56 -0.08
C ARG A 19 2.26 13.89 -0.67
N LYS A 20 2.77 14.28 -1.84
CA LYS A 20 2.37 15.52 -2.54
C LYS A 20 0.87 15.55 -2.87
N GLU A 21 0.32 14.43 -3.34
CA GLU A 21 -1.09 14.30 -3.71
C GLU A 21 -2.00 14.36 -2.47
N LYS A 22 -1.55 13.79 -1.34
CA LYS A 22 -2.24 13.90 -0.05
C LYS A 22 -2.26 15.33 0.48
N ASP A 23 -1.17 16.07 0.30
CA ASP A 23 -1.10 17.47 0.73
C ASP A 23 -2.05 18.34 -0.12
N GLN A 24 -2.11 18.10 -1.44
CA GLN A 24 -3.09 18.75 -2.33
C GLN A 24 -4.53 18.39 -1.99
N LEU A 25 -4.81 17.11 -1.68
CA LEU A 25 -6.13 16.66 -1.25
C LEU A 25 -6.55 17.36 0.05
N LYS A 26 -5.65 17.46 1.03
CA LYS A 26 -5.91 18.16 2.30
C LYS A 26 -6.23 19.64 2.07
N GLN A 27 -5.46 20.33 1.23
CA GLN A 27 -5.74 21.73 0.89
C GLN A 27 -7.13 21.89 0.28
N LYS A 28 -7.53 21.01 -0.64
CA LYS A 28 -8.88 21.02 -1.21
C LYS A 28 -9.98 20.73 -0.19
N LEU A 29 -9.78 19.74 0.68
CA LEU A 29 -10.73 19.39 1.75
C LEU A 29 -10.89 20.51 2.78
N ASN A 30 -9.82 21.28 3.03
CA ASN A 30 -9.87 22.43 3.92
C ASN A 30 -10.57 23.63 3.27
N ALA A 31 -10.34 23.87 1.98
CA ALA A 31 -10.94 24.95 1.19
C ALA A 31 -12.39 24.69 0.74
N LEU A 32 -12.97 23.55 1.12
CA LEU A 32 -14.37 23.21 0.88
C LEU A 32 -15.26 23.99 1.87
N ASP A 33 -15.79 25.14 1.44
CA ASP A 33 -16.82 25.88 2.17
C ASP A 33 -18.23 25.35 1.87
N GLU A 34 -19.19 25.59 2.77
CA GLU A 34 -20.62 25.22 2.62
C GLU A 34 -21.26 25.76 1.33
N ASN A 35 -20.65 26.76 0.68
CA ASN A 35 -21.08 27.34 -0.59
C ASN A 35 -20.66 26.56 -1.83
N GLN A 36 -19.77 25.55 -1.71
CA GLN A 36 -19.47 24.66 -2.83
C GLN A 36 -20.50 23.55 -2.86
N ASN A 37 -21.11 23.33 -4.04
CA ASN A 37 -22.18 22.37 -4.32
C ASN A 37 -21.68 20.91 -4.26
N VAL A 38 -21.06 20.54 -3.14
CA VAL A 38 -20.46 19.25 -2.88
C VAL A 38 -21.42 18.43 -2.04
N ASP A 39 -21.88 17.34 -2.62
CA ASP A 39 -22.72 16.37 -1.93
C ASP A 39 -21.90 15.65 -0.85
N PHE A 40 -21.91 16.18 0.37
CA PHE A 40 -21.25 15.61 1.54
C PHE A 40 -21.77 14.21 1.91
N ASN A 41 -22.86 13.73 1.31
CA ASN A 41 -23.32 12.35 1.48
C ASN A 41 -22.68 11.37 0.47
N LYS A 42 -21.94 11.86 -0.54
CA LYS A 42 -21.27 11.02 -1.56
C LYS A 42 -19.74 11.19 -1.61
N PRO A 43 -19.02 10.78 -0.55
CA PRO A 43 -17.54 10.86 -0.50
C PRO A 43 -16.85 10.03 -1.60
N ILE A 44 -17.51 8.97 -2.07
CA ILE A 44 -17.00 8.11 -3.15
C ILE A 44 -16.97 8.85 -4.49
N ASN A 45 -18.04 9.59 -4.82
CA ASN A 45 -18.09 10.36 -6.07
C ASN A 45 -17.04 11.47 -6.06
N PHE A 46 -16.90 12.19 -4.94
CA PHE A 46 -15.85 13.21 -4.78
C PHE A 46 -14.45 12.62 -4.97
N SER A 47 -14.17 11.48 -4.34
CA SER A 47 -12.88 10.79 -4.46
C SER A 47 -12.58 10.38 -5.91
N ASN A 48 -13.57 9.81 -6.60
CA ASN A 48 -13.44 9.40 -8.00
C ASN A 48 -13.23 10.58 -8.94
N GLN A 49 -13.97 11.68 -8.74
CA GLN A 49 -13.83 12.90 -9.54
C GLN A 49 -12.47 13.55 -9.32
N TYR A 50 -12.02 13.67 -8.07
CA TYR A 50 -10.69 14.16 -7.74
C TYR A 50 -9.58 13.34 -8.41
N LEU A 51 -9.71 12.01 -8.38
CA LEU A 51 -8.77 11.11 -9.04
C LEU A 51 -8.73 11.33 -10.55
N LYS A 52 -9.89 11.46 -11.21
CA LYS A 52 -9.97 11.72 -12.66
C LYS A 52 -9.34 13.06 -13.03
N ASP A 53 -9.67 14.12 -12.30
CA ASP A 53 -9.29 15.49 -12.68
C ASP A 53 -7.83 15.83 -12.32
N PHE A 54 -7.30 15.28 -11.23
CA PHE A 54 -6.00 15.71 -10.67
C PHE A 54 -4.92 14.62 -10.68
N VAL A 55 -5.29 13.33 -10.80
CA VAL A 55 -4.34 12.21 -10.63
C VAL A 55 -4.19 11.39 -11.91
N PHE A 56 -5.28 11.05 -12.58
CA PHE A 56 -5.31 10.22 -13.78
C PHE A 56 -5.48 11.09 -15.02
N LYS A 57 -4.38 11.63 -15.55
CA LYS A 57 -4.39 12.19 -16.91
C LYS A 57 -4.80 11.08 -17.89
N GLU A 58 -5.78 11.36 -18.75
CA GLU A 58 -6.30 10.42 -19.74
C GLU A 58 -5.14 9.77 -20.53
N LYS A 59 -4.92 8.49 -20.27
CA LYS A 59 -3.94 7.67 -20.99
C LYS A 59 -4.69 6.47 -21.53
N THR A 60 -4.68 6.33 -22.85
CA THR A 60 -5.28 5.17 -23.52
C THR A 60 -4.59 3.88 -23.06
N THR A 61 -5.33 3.00 -22.39
CA THR A 61 -4.80 1.76 -21.82
C THR A 61 -5.21 0.57 -22.66
N SER A 62 -4.23 -0.15 -23.23
CA SER A 62 -4.43 -1.39 -23.99
C SER A 62 -4.58 -2.60 -23.06
N SER A 63 -5.47 -3.54 -23.40
CA SER A 63 -5.77 -4.77 -22.64
C SER A 63 -4.52 -5.59 -22.27
N GLY A 64 -3.49 -5.62 -23.13
CA GLY A 64 -2.24 -6.32 -22.83
C GLY A 64 -1.49 -5.74 -21.62
N LYS A 65 -1.54 -4.42 -21.42
CA LYS A 65 -0.93 -3.75 -20.26
C LYS A 65 -1.63 -4.12 -18.94
N ILE A 66 -2.94 -4.40 -18.99
CA ILE A 66 -3.72 -4.81 -17.82
C ILE A 66 -3.31 -6.21 -17.37
N PHE A 67 -3.20 -7.15 -18.32
CA PHE A 67 -2.82 -8.52 -18.02
C PHE A 67 -1.38 -8.60 -17.46
N MET A 68 -0.44 -7.87 -18.08
CA MET A 68 0.93 -7.77 -17.59
C MET A 68 1.01 -7.14 -16.19
N LEU A 69 0.17 -6.14 -15.91
CA LEU A 69 0.09 -5.54 -14.58
C LEU A 69 -0.45 -6.53 -13.54
N LEU A 70 -1.48 -7.31 -13.86
CA LEU A 70 -2.03 -8.33 -12.96
C LEU A 70 -0.97 -9.39 -12.60
N ILE A 71 -0.24 -9.89 -13.60
CA ILE A 71 0.86 -10.84 -13.39
C ILE A 71 1.94 -10.21 -12.50
N GLY A 72 2.31 -8.96 -12.79
CA GLY A 72 3.29 -8.22 -11.99
C GLY A 72 2.88 -8.08 -10.52
N ILE A 73 1.59 -7.85 -10.26
CA ILE A 73 1.04 -7.81 -8.89
C ILE A 73 1.23 -9.15 -8.19
N VAL A 74 0.79 -10.24 -8.83
CA VAL A 74 0.86 -11.59 -8.25
C VAL A 74 2.30 -11.97 -7.93
N LEU A 75 3.21 -11.78 -8.89
CA LEU A 75 4.63 -12.08 -8.71
C LEU A 75 5.27 -11.22 -7.61
N ALA A 76 4.99 -9.92 -7.58
CA ALA A 76 5.52 -9.02 -6.56
C ALA A 76 5.06 -9.44 -5.15
N TYR A 77 3.78 -9.77 -4.98
CA TYR A 77 3.28 -10.25 -3.69
C TYR A 77 3.84 -11.63 -3.32
N ALA A 78 4.00 -12.55 -4.27
CA ALA A 78 4.63 -13.84 -4.00
C ALA A 78 6.05 -13.66 -3.45
N VAL A 79 6.84 -12.76 -4.05
CA VAL A 79 8.20 -12.44 -3.57
C VAL A 79 8.17 -11.76 -2.20
N LEU A 80 7.31 -10.77 -1.99
CA LEU A 80 7.21 -10.05 -0.71
C LEU A 80 6.76 -10.97 0.44
N LEU A 81 5.76 -11.82 0.19
CA LEU A 81 5.31 -12.82 1.15
C LEU A 81 6.40 -13.85 1.41
N GLY A 82 7.13 -14.29 0.38
CA GLY A 82 8.29 -15.14 0.54
C GLY A 82 9.37 -14.53 1.44
N LEU A 83 9.67 -13.24 1.26
CA LEU A 83 10.63 -12.51 2.11
C LEU A 83 10.16 -12.43 3.57
N PHE A 84 8.86 -12.18 3.76
CA PHE A 84 8.26 -12.13 5.10
C PHE A 84 8.32 -13.50 5.80
N LEU A 85 7.92 -14.55 5.08
CA LEU A 85 7.98 -15.94 5.55
C LEU A 85 9.40 -16.38 5.86
N LEU A 86 10.39 -15.97 5.05
CA LEU A 86 11.80 -16.23 5.31
C LEU A 86 12.22 -15.64 6.66
N GLY A 87 11.82 -14.40 6.96
CA GLY A 87 12.05 -13.80 8.27
C GLY A 87 11.41 -14.60 9.42
N LEU A 88 10.15 -15.02 9.26
CA LEU A 88 9.46 -15.83 10.27
C LEU A 88 10.12 -17.20 10.50
N ILE A 89 10.40 -17.94 9.44
CA ILE A 89 11.00 -19.27 9.51
C ILE A 89 12.41 -19.17 10.11
N THR A 90 13.19 -18.17 9.70
CA THR A 90 14.53 -17.95 10.23
C THR A 90 14.50 -17.60 11.72
N SER A 91 13.57 -16.74 12.15
CA SER A 91 13.38 -16.42 13.56
C SER A 91 12.98 -17.66 14.36
N LEU A 92 12.06 -18.47 13.84
CA LEU A 92 11.62 -19.70 14.51
C LEU A 92 12.75 -20.74 14.60
N ALA A 93 13.52 -20.90 13.52
CA ALA A 93 14.67 -21.79 13.48
C ALA A 93 15.76 -21.37 14.48
N ALA A 94 16.01 -20.07 14.62
CA ALA A 94 16.95 -19.53 15.59
C ALA A 94 16.49 -19.76 17.04
N VAL A 95 15.19 -19.58 17.34
CA VAL A 95 14.63 -19.92 18.65
C VAL A 95 14.71 -21.43 18.92
N HIS A 96 14.38 -22.26 17.95
CA HIS A 96 14.50 -23.71 18.08
C HIS A 96 15.96 -24.13 18.33
N TYR A 97 16.91 -23.46 17.69
CA TYR A 97 18.33 -23.69 17.90
C TYR A 97 18.78 -23.37 19.34
N PHE A 98 18.20 -22.37 20.01
CA PHE A 98 18.45 -22.12 21.44
C PHE A 98 18.00 -23.27 22.34
N ILE A 99 16.94 -23.98 21.97
CA ILE A 99 16.39 -25.09 22.76
C ILE A 99 17.20 -26.37 22.50
N ASN A 100 17.47 -26.66 21.23
CA ASN A 100 18.15 -27.89 20.78
C ASN A 100 19.29 -27.53 19.82
N PRO A 101 20.48 -27.16 20.32
CA PRO A 101 21.61 -26.81 19.47
C PRO A 101 22.12 -28.06 18.73
N LYS A 102 21.95 -28.08 17.41
CA LYS A 102 22.43 -29.19 16.54
C LYS A 102 23.82 -28.97 15.96
N VAL A 103 24.30 -27.72 15.95
CA VAL A 103 25.62 -27.30 15.47
C VAL A 103 26.25 -26.40 16.53
N ALA A 104 27.55 -26.14 16.49
CA ALA A 104 28.24 -25.28 17.46
C ALA A 104 28.29 -23.81 17.01
N LEU A 105 27.13 -23.19 16.74
CA LEU A 105 27.04 -21.74 16.55
C LEU A 105 27.04 -21.03 17.91
N SER A 106 27.85 -19.97 18.01
CA SER A 106 27.87 -19.09 19.18
C SER A 106 26.50 -18.45 19.40
N SER A 107 26.05 -18.38 20.66
CA SER A 107 24.76 -17.78 21.04
C SER A 107 24.62 -16.34 20.55
N ILE A 108 25.71 -15.57 20.49
CA ILE A 108 25.72 -14.20 19.93
C ILE A 108 25.24 -14.19 18.47
N VAL A 109 25.69 -15.17 17.67
CA VAL A 109 25.36 -15.25 16.25
C VAL A 109 23.87 -15.55 16.08
N VAL A 110 23.31 -16.41 16.93
CA VAL A 110 21.88 -16.76 16.91
C VAL A 110 21.02 -15.56 17.27
N VAL A 111 21.40 -14.78 18.29
CA VAL A 111 20.70 -13.52 18.63
C VAL A 111 20.75 -12.55 17.45
N LEU A 112 21.91 -12.39 16.81
CA LEU A 112 22.05 -11.53 15.64
C LEU A 112 21.13 -11.97 14.49
N ILE A 113 21.04 -13.28 14.23
CA ILE A 113 20.14 -13.85 13.22
C ILE A 113 18.68 -13.50 13.54
N ILE A 114 18.25 -13.59 14.80
CA ILE A 114 16.89 -13.20 15.21
C ILE A 114 16.65 -11.71 14.94
N VAL A 115 17.58 -10.85 15.31
CA VAL A 115 17.46 -9.40 15.07
C VAL A 115 17.33 -9.09 13.57
N VAL A 116 18.19 -9.70 12.75
CA VAL A 116 18.15 -9.53 11.29
C VAL A 116 16.83 -10.05 10.71
N ALA A 117 16.35 -11.20 11.17
CA ALA A 117 15.08 -11.77 10.73
C ALA A 117 13.90 -10.83 11.05
N ILE A 118 13.88 -10.21 12.23
CA ILE A 118 12.87 -9.22 12.61
C ILE A 118 12.94 -7.98 11.72
N ILE A 119 14.14 -7.48 11.43
CA ILE A 119 14.32 -6.33 10.54
C ILE A 119 13.79 -6.66 9.13
N ILE A 120 14.08 -7.85 8.60
CA ILE A 120 13.57 -8.32 7.30
C ILE A 120 12.04 -8.35 7.30
N MET A 121 11.41 -8.85 8.37
CA MET A 121 9.95 -8.87 8.48
C MET A 121 9.35 -7.46 8.45
N ILE A 122 9.88 -6.54 9.25
CA ILE A 122 9.41 -5.14 9.31
C ILE A 122 9.58 -4.46 7.94
N LEU A 123 10.74 -4.68 7.30
CA LEU A 123 11.01 -4.13 5.97
C LEU A 123 10.05 -4.70 4.92
N SER A 124 9.75 -6.00 4.97
CA SER A 124 8.77 -6.63 4.07
C SER A 124 7.39 -6.00 4.22
N LEU A 125 6.91 -5.82 5.46
CA LEU A 125 5.62 -5.17 5.72
C LEU A 125 5.57 -3.74 5.19
N TYR A 126 6.67 -3.00 5.34
CA TYR A 126 6.80 -1.65 4.79
C TYR A 126 6.73 -1.65 3.25
N LEU A 127 7.45 -2.55 2.60
CA LEU A 127 7.43 -2.71 1.14
C LEU A 127 6.05 -3.16 0.62
N ILE A 128 5.37 -4.06 1.33
CA ILE A 128 3.99 -4.48 1.03
C ILE A 128 3.07 -3.28 1.01
N LYS A 129 3.16 -2.39 2.01
CA LYS A 129 2.33 -1.17 2.06
C LYS A 129 2.56 -0.27 0.85
N ILE A 130 3.82 -0.05 0.46
CA ILE A 130 4.18 0.76 -0.72
C ILE A 130 3.67 0.10 -2.00
N ALA A 131 3.95 -1.18 -2.19
CA ALA A 131 3.53 -1.95 -3.36
C ALA A 131 2.00 -1.92 -3.51
N THR A 132 1.27 -2.13 -2.42
CA THR A 132 -0.20 -2.07 -2.40
C THR A 132 -0.72 -0.71 -2.83
N ALA A 133 -0.12 0.38 -2.34
CA ALA A 133 -0.50 1.73 -2.74
C ALA A 133 -0.25 1.98 -4.23
N LEU A 134 0.91 1.56 -4.73
CA LEU A 134 1.30 1.71 -6.14
C LEU A 134 0.37 0.91 -7.06
N PHE A 135 0.10 -0.35 -6.72
CA PHE A 135 -0.78 -1.22 -7.50
C PHE A 135 -2.24 -0.75 -7.44
N THR A 136 -2.72 -0.31 -6.28
CA THR A 136 -4.07 0.26 -6.15
C THR A 136 -4.24 1.48 -7.04
N LYS A 137 -3.24 2.39 -7.04
CA LYS A 137 -3.23 3.57 -7.92
C LYS A 137 -3.29 3.17 -9.40
N LYS A 138 -2.44 2.24 -9.83
CA LYS A 138 -2.43 1.78 -11.23
C LYS A 138 -3.71 1.04 -11.62
N LEU A 139 -4.29 0.22 -10.74
CA LEU A 139 -5.56 -0.46 -11.00
C LEU A 139 -6.71 0.52 -11.16
N LEU A 140 -6.74 1.58 -10.33
CA LEU A 140 -7.75 2.63 -10.46
C LEU A 140 -7.55 3.44 -11.75
N GLU A 141 -6.31 3.80 -12.10
CA GLU A 141 -5.98 4.45 -13.38
C GLU A 141 -6.52 3.63 -14.56
N LEU A 142 -6.27 2.33 -14.56
CA LEU A 142 -6.78 1.41 -15.58
C LEU A 142 -8.31 1.35 -15.60
N LYS A 143 -8.95 1.33 -14.42
CA LYS A 143 -10.41 1.30 -14.32
C LYS A 143 -11.06 2.57 -14.90
N PHE A 144 -10.47 3.74 -14.63
CA PHE A 144 -11.01 5.03 -15.11
C PHE A 144 -10.74 5.27 -16.60
N ASN A 145 -9.67 4.70 -17.16
CA ASN A 145 -9.31 4.85 -18.58
C ASN A 145 -9.83 3.71 -19.47
N ARG A 146 -10.57 2.75 -18.91
CA ARG A 146 -11.27 1.70 -19.67
C ARG A 146 -12.55 2.32 -20.23
N SER A 147 -12.47 2.73 -21.49
CA SER A 147 -13.63 3.19 -22.27
C SER A 147 -14.55 2.03 -22.65
#